data_AF-A0A519BD44-F1
#
_entry.id   AF-A0A519BD44-F1
#
_cell.length_a   1.000
_cell.length_b   1.000
_cell.length_c   1.000
_cell.angle_alpha   90.00
_cell.angle_beta   90.00
_cell.angle_gamma   90.00
#
_symmetry.space_group_name_H-M   'P 1'
#
loop_
_entity.id
_entity.type
_entity.pdbx_description
1 polymer ?
#
loop_
_entity_poly.entity_id
_entity_poly.type
_entity_poly.pdbx_seq_one_letter_code
_entity_poly.pdbx_strand_id
1 'polypeptide(L)' 'MKNIDKINNITIDDLNQIIEEKVVELLGDPDSGLHLDEEFKVELERRLKNPSKKISHAEALKRFA' A
#
# COMPACT_ATOMS: atom_id res chain seq x y z
N MET A 1 -15.87 -24.54 -16.85
CA MET A 1 -15.88 -24.13 -15.44
C MET A 1 -14.49 -23.64 -15.10
N LYS A 2 -14.27 -22.31 -14.99
CA LYS A 2 -12.94 -21.72 -14.72
C LYS A 2 -12.87 -20.90 -13.42
N ASN A 3 -13.98 -20.80 -12.68
CA ASN A 3 -14.10 -19.92 -11.51
C ASN A 3 -14.10 -20.65 -10.17
N ILE A 4 -14.36 -21.96 -10.13
CA ILE A 4 -14.44 -22.72 -8.86
C ILE A 4 -13.03 -23.04 -8.33
N ASP A 5 -12.09 -23.38 -9.21
CA ASP A 5 -10.71 -23.69 -8.81
C ASP A 5 -9.95 -22.48 -8.23
N LYS A 6 -10.36 -21.27 -8.61
CA LYS A 6 -9.81 -20.03 -8.05
C LYS A 6 -10.23 -19.81 -6.60
N ILE A 7 -11.49 -20.11 -6.26
CA ILE A 7 -12.04 -19.88 -4.91
C ILE A 7 -11.39 -20.81 -3.90
N ASN A 8 -11.08 -22.05 -4.30
CA ASN A 8 -10.46 -23.04 -3.42
C ASN A 8 -8.99 -22.74 -3.05
N ASN A 9 -8.36 -21.75 -3.71
CA ASN A 9 -6.97 -21.33 -3.48
C ASN A 9 -6.85 -19.89 -2.95
N ILE A 10 -7.95 -19.29 -2.47
CA ILE A 10 -7.93 -17.95 -1.87
C ILE A 10 -7.38 -18.06 -0.44
N THR A 11 -6.28 -17.36 -0.17
CA THR A 11 -5.76 -17.21 1.19
C THR A 11 -6.57 -16.19 1.98
N ILE A 12 -6.37 -16.14 3.30
CA ILE A 12 -7.00 -15.09 4.15
C ILE A 12 -6.57 -13.69 3.69
N ASP A 13 -5.30 -13.53 3.28
CA ASP A 13 -4.77 -12.25 2.80
C ASP A 13 -5.44 -11.83 1.49
N ASP A 14 -5.63 -12.77 0.55
CA ASP A 14 -6.37 -12.52 -0.69
C ASP A 14 -7.82 -12.10 -0.40
N LEU A 15 -8.47 -12.72 0.60
CA LEU A 15 -9.83 -12.36 1.00
C LEU A 15 -9.87 -10.95 1.62
N ASN A 16 -8.92 -10.61 2.47
CA ASN A 16 -8.83 -9.27 3.07
C ASN A 16 -8.63 -8.20 2.00
N GLN A 17 -7.77 -8.46 1.03
CA GLN A 17 -7.57 -7.55 -0.10
C GLN A 17 -8.86 -7.36 -0.90
N ILE A 18 -9.60 -8.43 -1.21
CA ILE A 18 -10.88 -8.34 -1.91
C ILE A 18 -11.91 -7.52 -1.10
N ILE A 19 -11.94 -7.69 0.23
CA ILE A 19 -12.83 -6.91 1.10
C ILE A 19 -12.47 -5.42 1.05
N GLU A 20 -11.19 -5.09 1.18
CA GLU A 20 -10.71 -3.70 1.13
C GLU A 20 -11.06 -3.04 -0.22
N GLU A 21 -10.78 -3.73 -1.33
CA GLU A 21 -11.13 -3.26 -2.67
C GLU A 21 -12.63 -2.97 -2.80
N LYS A 22 -13.48 -3.85 -2.28
CA LYS A 22 -14.95 -3.67 -2.31
C LYS A 22 -15.44 -2.57 -1.40
N VAL A 23 -14.81 -2.36 -0.25
CA VAL A 23 -15.13 -1.24 0.64
C VAL A 23 -14.84 0.09 -0.04
N VAL A 24 -13.68 0.24 -0.68
CA VAL A 24 -13.31 1.46 -1.42
C VAL A 24 -14.22 1.67 -2.65
N GLU A 25 -14.57 0.61 -3.38
CA GLU A 25 -15.49 0.69 -4.52
C GLU A 25 -16.89 1.20 -4.11
N LEU A 26 -17.38 0.76 -2.95
CA LEU A 26 -18.73 1.10 -2.47
C LEU A 26 -18.80 2.44 -1.74
N LEU A 27 -17.81 2.73 -0.91
CA LEU A 27 -17.82 3.87 0.01
C LEU A 27 -16.92 5.02 -0.44
N GLY A 28 -16.09 4.78 -1.46
CA GLY A 28 -15.07 5.71 -1.92
C GLY A 28 -13.77 5.58 -1.12
N ASP A 29 -12.79 6.38 -1.52
CA ASP A 29 -11.54 6.53 -0.78
C ASP A 29 -11.81 7.22 0.57
N PRO A 30 -11.54 6.57 1.72
CA PRO A 30 -11.76 7.19 3.02
C PRO A 30 -10.93 8.45 3.23
N ASP A 31 -9.82 8.59 2.50
CA ASP A 31 -8.94 9.76 2.57
C ASP A 31 -9.30 10.83 1.53
N SER A 32 -10.39 10.64 0.78
CA SER A 32 -10.81 11.61 -0.25
C SER A 32 -11.11 12.98 0.36
N GLY A 33 -10.46 14.01 -0.16
CA GLY A 33 -10.58 15.39 0.34
C GLY A 33 -9.67 15.72 1.52
N LEU A 34 -8.89 14.75 2.03
CA LEU A 34 -7.80 15.04 2.95
C LEU A 34 -6.64 15.66 2.17
N HIS A 35 -6.23 16.85 2.61
CA HIS A 35 -5.02 17.49 2.11
C HIS A 35 -3.90 17.28 3.12
N LEU A 36 -2.69 17.01 2.61
CA LEU A 36 -1.50 17.05 3.44
C LEU A 36 -1.29 18.48 3.96
N ASP A 37 -0.88 18.61 5.22
CA ASP A 37 -0.44 19.89 5.77
C ASP A 37 0.69 20.48 4.93
N GLU A 38 0.68 21.80 4.73
CA GLU A 38 1.68 22.48 3.89
C GLU A 38 3.10 22.28 4.40
N GLU A 39 3.30 22.28 5.72
CA GLU A 39 4.61 21.98 6.32
C GLU A 39 5.10 20.57 5.97
N PHE A 40 4.19 19.60 5.96
CA PHE A 40 4.49 18.23 5.58
C PHE A 40 4.86 18.13 4.09
N LYS A 41 4.13 18.83 3.20
CA LYS A 41 4.45 18.87 1.76
C LYS A 41 5.85 19.43 1.53
N VAL A 42 6.20 20.55 2.16
CA VAL A 42 7.52 21.19 2.02
C VAL A 42 8.64 20.24 2.47
N GLU A 43 8.47 19.58 3.61
CA GLU A 43 9.44 18.61 4.11
C GLU A 43 9.55 17.38 3.21
N LEU A 44 8.42 16.88 2.69
CA LEU A 44 8.38 15.77 1.75
C LEU A 44 9.14 16.10 0.47
N GLU A 45 8.89 17.26 -0.13
CA GLU A 45 9.62 17.74 -1.30
C GLU A 45 11.13 17.87 -1.03
N ARG A 46 11.51 18.43 0.13
CA ARG A 46 12.91 18.56 0.54
C ARG A 46 13.60 17.20 0.63
N ARG A 47 12.91 16.18 1.15
CA ARG A 47 13.42 14.81 1.23
C ARG A 47 13.51 14.16 -0.14
N LEU A 48 12.50 14.31 -0.98
CA LEU A 48 12.47 13.70 -2.31
C LEU A 48 13.52 14.27 -3.25
N LYS A 49 13.88 15.56 -3.10
CA LYS A 49 15.00 16.19 -3.85
C LYS A 49 16.34 15.49 -3.61
N ASN A 50 16.51 14.85 -2.46
CA ASN A 50 17.72 14.10 -2.12
C ASN A 50 17.41 12.60 -2.20
N PRO A 51 17.76 11.90 -3.28
CA PRO A 51 17.51 10.47 -3.39
C PRO A 51 18.11 9.76 -2.18
N SER A 52 17.24 9.12 -1.40
CA SER A 52 17.66 8.36 -0.23
C SER A 52 18.58 7.23 -0.67
N LYS A 53 19.58 6.91 0.15
CA LYS A 53 20.44 5.75 -0.08
C LYS A 53 19.55 4.51 -0.12
N LYS A 54 19.49 3.88 -1.29
CA LYS A 54 18.81 2.60 -1.46
C LYS A 54 19.73 1.51 -0.92
N ILE A 55 19.16 0.60 -0.14
CA ILE A 55 19.83 -0.64 0.27
C ILE A 55 19.21 -1.80 -0.50
N SER A 56 19.94 -2.91 -0.64
CA SER A 56 19.37 -4.12 -1.25
C SER A 56 18.30 -4.71 -0.33
N HIS A 57 17.35 -5.47 -0.91
CA HIS A 57 16.32 -6.15 -0.14
C HIS A 57 16.92 -7.09 0.92
N ALA A 58 17.98 -7.83 0.56
CA ALA A 58 18.70 -8.70 1.49
C ALA A 58 19.31 -7.92 2.67
N GLU A 59 19.84 -6.72 2.42
CA GLU A 59 20.38 -5.88 3.49
C GLU A 59 19.29 -5.25 4.36
N ALA A 60 18.12 -4.94 3.80
CA ALA A 60 16.96 -4.48 4.57
C ALA A 60 16.48 -5.57 5.53
N LEU A 61 16.32 -6.80 5.05
CA LEU A 61 15.91 -7.94 5.88
C LEU A 61 16.89 -8.16 7.04
N LYS A 62 18.20 -8.10 6.80
CA LYS A 62 19.20 -8.27 7.86
C LYS A 62 19.11 -7.22 8.98
N ARG A 63 18.65 -6.00 8.67
CA ARG A 63 18.63 -4.88 9.62
C ARG A 63 17.31 -4.75 10.38
N PHE A 64 16.20 -5.18 9.78
CA PHE A 64 14.86 -4.82 10.27
C PHE A 64 13.90 -6.01 10.43
N ALA A 65 14.28 -7.22 10.01
CA ALA A 65 13.56 -8.47 10.29
C ALA A 65 14.26 -9.26 11.39
#